data_AF-A0A3B4AAW7-F1
#
_entry.id   AF-A0A3B4AAW7-F1
#
_cell.length_a   1.000
_cell.length_b   1.000
_cell.length_c   1.000
_cell.angle_alpha   90.00
_cell.angle_beta   90.00
_cell.angle_gamma   90.00
#
_symmetry.space_group_name_H-M   'P 1'
#
loop_
_entity.id
_entity.type
_entity.pdbx_description
1 polymer ?
#
loop_
_entity_poly.entity_id
_entity_poly.type
_entity_poly.pdbx_seq_one_letter_code
_entity_poly.pdbx_strand_id
1 'polypeptide(L)'
;MYQHHTDLSPIEVAIDEMSKKVAEIKQLCSSSEVDMIRLQLKLQGSISVQVNAGPLAYARAFLDDSCAKKYPDNKVVGLCRHFVEACGQGLGINERLIKEDQQEYHDEMKANYRDLARELSIIMHEQVGAFRFMAWKVQVSKGNMSDAI
;
A
#
# COMPACT_ATOMS: atom_id res chain seq x y z
N MET A 1 -12.62 33.01 -19.96
CA MET A 1 -12.00 31.72 -19.59
C MET A 1 -13.05 30.94 -18.82
N TYR A 2 -13.73 29.98 -19.45
CA TYR A 2 -14.68 29.12 -18.71
C TYR A 2 -13.87 28.20 -17.80
N GLN A 3 -14.04 28.35 -16.49
CA GLN A 3 -13.43 27.48 -15.49
C GLN A 3 -14.21 26.15 -15.53
N HIS A 4 -13.66 25.15 -16.20
CA HIS A 4 -14.21 23.80 -16.21
C HIS A 4 -14.03 23.20 -14.80
N HIS A 5 -15.03 23.37 -13.94
CA HIS A 5 -15.17 22.54 -12.75
C HIS A 5 -15.51 21.13 -13.23
N THR A 6 -14.58 20.20 -13.03
CA THR A 6 -14.84 18.78 -13.26
C THR A 6 -15.20 18.21 -11.89
N ASP A 7 -16.49 18.01 -11.63
CA ASP A 7 -16.93 17.38 -10.39
C ASP A 7 -16.60 15.89 -10.45
N LEU A 8 -15.63 15.48 -9.64
CA LEU A 8 -15.27 14.07 -9.50
C LEU A 8 -16.33 13.35 -8.66
N SER A 9 -16.71 12.15 -9.08
CA SER A 9 -17.53 11.27 -8.26
C SER A 9 -16.76 10.82 -7.00
N PRO A 10 -17.45 10.41 -5.91
CA PRO A 10 -16.79 9.97 -4.68
C PRO A 10 -15.75 8.84 -4.89
N ILE A 11 -15.98 7.96 -5.87
CA ILE A 11 -15.03 6.90 -6.22
C ILE A 11 -13.80 7.45 -6.95
N GLU A 12 -13.96 8.45 -7.82
CA GLU A 12 -12.84 9.08 -8.53
C GLU A 12 -11.95 9.87 -7.56
N VAL A 13 -12.55 10.53 -6.57
CA VAL A 13 -11.80 11.19 -5.48
C VAL A 13 -10.99 10.16 -4.70
N ALA A 14 -11.61 9.06 -4.27
CA ALA A 14 -10.92 7.99 -3.55
C ALA A 14 -9.78 7.36 -4.37
N ILE A 15 -10.00 7.16 -5.68
CA ILE A 15 -8.99 6.64 -6.60
C ILE A 15 -7.83 7.62 -6.75
N ASP A 16 -8.08 8.91 -6.95
CA ASP A 16 -7.04 9.93 -7.11
C ASP A 16 -6.19 10.06 -5.84
N GLU A 17 -6.82 10.16 -4.67
CA GLU A 17 -6.13 10.25 -3.38
C GLU A 17 -5.23 9.04 -3.10
N MET A 18 -5.75 7.84 -3.33
CA MET A 18 -4.98 6.62 -3.16
C MET A 18 -3.89 6.48 -4.21
N SER A 19 -4.13 6.87 -5.47
CA SER A 19 -3.13 6.83 -6.54
C SER A 19 -1.95 7.73 -6.24
N LYS A 20 -2.20 8.96 -5.75
CA LYS A 20 -1.16 9.88 -5.28
C LYS A 20 -0.36 9.26 -4.15
N LYS A 21 -1.02 8.64 -3.17
CA LYS A 21 -0.35 7.97 -2.05
C LYS A 21 0.56 6.83 -2.50
N VAL A 22 0.10 6.00 -3.44
CA VAL A 22 0.92 4.94 -4.05
C VAL A 22 2.13 5.53 -4.78
N ALA A 23 1.92 6.57 -5.58
CA ALA A 23 3.00 7.23 -6.33
C ALA A 23 4.07 7.81 -5.40
N GLU A 24 3.66 8.47 -4.32
CA GLU A 24 4.57 9.03 -3.32
C GLU A 24 5.41 7.95 -2.63
N ILE A 25 4.80 6.84 -2.21
CA ILE A 25 5.53 5.72 -1.58
C ILE A 25 6.53 5.12 -2.58
N LYS A 26 6.10 4.85 -3.81
CA LYS A 26 6.98 4.32 -4.87
C LYS A 26 8.16 5.26 -5.16
N GLN A 27 7.90 6.57 -5.22
CA GLN A 27 8.95 7.56 -5.42
C GLN A 27 10.00 7.50 -4.31
N LEU A 28 9.57 7.47 -3.04
CA LEU A 28 10.47 7.35 -1.89
C LEU A 28 11.28 6.04 -1.94
N CYS A 29 10.68 4.96 -2.42
CA CYS A 29 11.35 3.66 -2.59
C CYS A 29 12.38 3.64 -3.74
N SER A 30 12.20 4.50 -4.76
CA SER A 30 13.07 4.55 -5.94
C SER A 30 14.18 5.60 -5.86
N SER A 31 14.22 6.40 -4.79
CA SER A 31 15.23 7.46 -4.62
C SER A 31 16.63 6.88 -4.49
N SER A 32 17.62 7.50 -5.14
CA SER A 32 19.03 7.11 -5.04
C SER A 32 19.57 7.24 -3.62
N GLU A 33 19.06 8.22 -2.89
CA GLU A 33 19.26 8.37 -1.45
C GLU A 33 17.89 8.33 -0.77
N VAL A 34 17.66 7.28 0.01
CA VAL A 34 16.37 7.09 0.69
C VAL A 34 16.35 7.94 1.95
N ASP A 35 15.48 8.94 1.97
CA ASP A 35 15.10 9.64 3.21
C ASP A 35 14.27 8.69 4.09
N MET A 36 14.96 8.00 4.99
CA MET A 36 14.37 6.98 5.84
C MET A 36 13.26 7.53 6.74
N ILE A 37 13.43 8.73 7.30
CA ILE A 37 12.43 9.34 8.19
C ILE A 37 11.16 9.63 7.40
N ARG A 38 11.29 10.21 6.20
CA ARG A 38 10.15 10.48 5.34
C ARG A 38 9.48 9.21 4.84
N LEU A 39 10.25 8.17 4.52
CA LEU A 39 9.72 6.85 4.17
C LEU A 39 8.91 6.24 5.32
N GLN A 40 9.47 6.23 6.54
CA GLN A 40 8.80 5.71 7.74
C GLN A 40 7.51 6.46 8.05
N LEU A 41 7.55 7.80 8.09
CA LEU A 41 6.36 8.63 8.32
C LEU A 41 5.27 8.36 7.28
N LYS A 42 5.64 8.23 6.01
CA LYS A 42 4.68 7.96 4.93
C LYS A 42 4.11 6.55 5.02
N LEU A 43 4.92 5.54 5.31
CA LEU A 43 4.48 4.15 5.48
C LEU A 43 3.55 4.01 6.68
N GLN A 44 3.98 4.47 7.85
CA GLN A 44 3.20 4.40 9.09
C GLN A 44 1.86 5.13 8.93
N GLY A 45 1.87 6.36 8.40
CA GLY A 45 0.64 7.11 8.12
C GLY A 45 -0.25 6.50 7.02
N SER A 46 0.23 5.49 6.30
CA SER A 46 -0.54 4.78 5.27
C SER A 46 -1.08 3.43 5.75
N ILE A 47 -0.34 2.72 6.61
CA ILE A 47 -0.70 1.36 7.08
C ILE A 47 -1.32 1.34 8.48
N SER A 48 -1.11 2.38 9.28
CA SER A 48 -1.61 2.51 10.66
C SER A 48 -2.70 3.59 10.77
N VAL A 49 -3.52 3.75 9.73
CA VAL A 49 -4.55 4.81 9.70
C VAL A 49 -5.64 4.53 10.74
N GLN A 50 -5.73 5.36 11.77
CA GLN A 50 -6.74 5.25 12.84
C GLN A 50 -7.82 6.34 12.78
N VAL A 51 -7.54 7.49 12.16
CA VAL A 51 -8.41 8.70 12.20
C VAL A 51 -8.91 9.19 10.84
N ASN A 52 -8.25 8.82 9.74
CA ASN A 52 -8.60 9.25 8.38
C ASN A 52 -9.18 8.11 7.55
N ALA A 53 -9.90 8.42 6.48
CA ALA A 53 -10.27 7.40 5.51
C ALA A 53 -9.00 6.80 4.88
N GLY A 54 -8.83 5.49 5.02
CA GLY A 54 -7.70 4.72 4.50
C GLY A 54 -8.11 3.72 3.41
N PRO A 55 -7.17 2.91 2.91
CA PRO A 55 -7.42 1.92 1.87
C PRO A 55 -8.61 1.00 2.20
N LEU A 56 -8.76 0.62 3.48
CA LEU A 56 -9.88 -0.20 3.95
C LEU A 56 -11.22 0.51 3.88
N ALA A 57 -11.26 1.81 4.20
CA ALA A 57 -12.49 2.59 4.13
C ALA A 57 -12.98 2.67 2.67
N TYR A 58 -12.08 2.94 1.73
CA TYR A 58 -12.42 2.98 0.31
C TYR A 58 -12.79 1.59 -0.23
N ALA A 59 -12.05 0.54 0.13
CA ALA A 59 -12.38 -0.82 -0.27
C ALA A 59 -13.78 -1.20 0.24
N ARG A 60 -14.10 -0.99 1.52
CA ARG A 60 -15.43 -1.28 2.08
C ARG A 60 -16.54 -0.44 1.42
N ALA A 61 -16.27 0.83 1.11
CA ALA A 61 -17.28 1.70 0.51
C ALA A 61 -17.63 1.32 -0.94
N PHE A 62 -16.67 0.79 -1.70
CA PHE A 62 -16.81 0.62 -3.15
C PHE A 62 -16.72 -0.82 -3.65
N LEU A 63 -16.22 -1.77 -2.84
CA LEU A 63 -16.05 -3.18 -3.22
C LEU A 63 -16.92 -4.15 -2.42
N ASP A 64 -17.61 -3.69 -1.37
CA ASP A 64 -18.56 -4.54 -0.64
C ASP A 64 -19.72 -4.99 -1.57
N ASP A 65 -20.23 -6.22 -1.36
CA ASP A 65 -21.20 -6.89 -2.24
C ASP A 65 -22.49 -6.06 -2.45
N SER A 66 -22.82 -5.22 -1.46
CA SER A 66 -23.95 -4.30 -1.50
C SER A 66 -23.76 -3.13 -2.49
N CYS A 67 -22.51 -2.81 -2.84
CA CYS A 67 -22.09 -1.69 -3.68
C CYS A 67 -21.45 -2.11 -5.02
N ALA A 68 -20.91 -3.34 -5.13
CA ALA A 68 -20.12 -3.83 -6.27
C ALA A 68 -20.80 -3.67 -7.65
N LYS A 69 -22.14 -3.67 -7.71
CA LYS A 69 -22.88 -3.52 -8.98
C LYS A 69 -22.79 -2.12 -9.63
N LYS A 70 -22.29 -1.11 -8.92
CA LYS A 70 -22.27 0.30 -9.40
C LYS A 70 -20.98 0.71 -10.10
N TYR A 71 -19.87 0.02 -9.88
CA TYR A 71 -18.57 0.45 -10.37
C TYR A 71 -17.81 -0.74 -10.98
N PRO A 72 -17.00 -0.53 -12.02
CA PRO A 72 -16.16 -1.60 -12.52
C PRO A 72 -15.14 -1.96 -11.43
N ASP A 73 -15.36 -3.12 -10.79
CA ASP A 73 -14.58 -3.64 -9.65
C ASP A 73 -13.06 -3.58 -9.87
N ASN A 74 -12.63 -3.63 -11.13
CA ASN A 74 -11.23 -3.71 -11.52
C ASN A 74 -10.34 -2.52 -11.09
N LYS A 75 -10.86 -1.28 -11.02
CA LYS A 75 -10.01 -0.10 -10.76
C LYS A 75 -9.64 0.01 -9.28
N VAL A 76 -10.60 -0.14 -8.38
CA VAL A 76 -10.34 -0.04 -6.93
C VAL A 76 -9.56 -1.26 -6.45
N VAL A 77 -9.90 -2.47 -6.93
CA VAL A 77 -9.12 -3.70 -6.67
C VAL A 77 -7.67 -3.53 -7.12
N GLY A 78 -7.45 -3.06 -8.36
CA GLY A 78 -6.10 -2.82 -8.88
C GLY A 78 -5.31 -1.79 -8.07
N LEU A 79 -5.98 -0.73 -7.61
CA LEU A 79 -5.38 0.30 -6.78
C LEU A 79 -4.99 -0.21 -5.39
N CYS A 80 -5.86 -0.99 -4.74
CA CYS A 80 -5.57 -1.67 -3.48
C CYS A 80 -4.37 -2.61 -3.62
N ARG A 81 -4.27 -3.35 -4.74
CA ARG A 81 -3.10 -4.20 -5.04
C ARG A 81 -1.81 -3.38 -5.14
N HIS A 82 -1.81 -2.32 -5.94
CA HIS A 82 -0.64 -1.45 -6.07
C HIS A 82 -0.22 -0.79 -4.76
N PHE A 83 -1.20 -0.48 -3.90
CA PHE A 83 -0.94 0.07 -2.58
C PHE A 83 -0.26 -0.95 -1.66
N VAL A 84 -0.78 -2.19 -1.58
CA VAL A 84 -0.17 -3.26 -0.79
C VAL A 84 1.27 -3.53 -1.28
N GLU A 85 1.49 -3.61 -2.59
CA GLU A 85 2.82 -3.80 -3.18
C GLU A 85 3.79 -2.66 -2.83
N ALA A 86 3.36 -1.40 -2.96
CA ALA A 86 4.20 -0.24 -2.64
C ALA A 86 4.58 -0.21 -1.15
N CYS A 87 3.62 -0.48 -0.26
CA CYS A 87 3.88 -0.56 1.18
C CYS A 87 4.83 -1.71 1.53
N GLY A 88 4.66 -2.88 0.90
CA GLY A 88 5.56 -4.02 1.06
C GLY A 88 7.00 -3.68 0.64
N GLN A 89 7.17 -3.07 -0.55
CA GLN A 89 8.47 -2.60 -1.02
C GLN A 89 9.11 -1.61 -0.03
N GLY A 90 8.34 -0.61 0.42
CA GLY A 90 8.82 0.41 1.35
C GLY A 90 9.25 -0.20 2.69
N LEU A 91 8.51 -1.19 3.21
CA LEU A 91 8.93 -1.92 4.41
C LEU A 91 10.23 -2.68 4.18
N GLY A 92 10.46 -3.29 3.01
CA GLY A 92 11.73 -3.96 2.74
C GLY A 92 12.93 -3.06 2.60
N ILE A 93 12.72 -1.85 2.09
CA ILE A 93 13.76 -0.83 2.08
C ILE A 93 14.02 -0.37 3.52
N ASN A 94 12.96 -0.07 4.27
CA ASN A 94 13.09 0.36 5.67
C ASN A 94 13.85 -0.69 6.51
N GLU A 95 13.52 -1.98 6.39
CA GLU A 95 14.18 -3.08 7.10
C GLU A 95 15.70 -3.16 6.87
N ARG A 96 16.18 -2.70 5.70
CA ARG A 96 17.61 -2.69 5.37
C ARG A 96 18.34 -1.47 5.92
N LEU A 97 17.61 -0.39 6.23
CA LEU A 97 18.17 0.90 6.63
C LEU A 97 18.10 1.15 8.13
N ILE A 98 17.14 0.52 8.83
CA ILE A 98 16.97 0.67 10.27
C ILE A 98 18.18 0.19 11.06
N LYS A 99 18.40 0.84 12.20
CA LYS A 99 19.33 0.39 13.23
C LYS A 99 18.62 -0.51 14.25
N GLU A 100 19.40 -1.18 15.10
CA GLU A 100 18.89 -2.13 16.10
C GLU A 100 17.85 -1.50 17.05
N ASP A 101 18.04 -0.24 17.43
CA ASP A 101 17.13 0.53 18.29
C ASP A 101 15.78 0.86 17.62
N GLN A 102 15.66 0.65 16.31
CA GLN A 102 14.43 0.89 15.54
C GLN A 102 13.69 -0.41 15.16
N GLN A 103 14.17 -1.57 15.61
CA GLN A 103 13.63 -2.87 15.22
C GLN A 103 12.17 -3.06 15.70
N GLU A 104 11.88 -2.68 16.95
CA GLU A 104 10.52 -2.80 17.51
C GLU A 104 9.51 -1.96 16.73
N TYR A 105 9.87 -0.72 16.40
CA TYR A 105 9.05 0.17 15.56
C TYR A 105 8.81 -0.42 14.17
N HIS A 106 9.83 -1.05 13.58
CA HIS A 106 9.67 -1.73 12.29
C HIS A 106 8.73 -2.95 12.37
N ASP A 107 8.85 -3.75 13.42
CA ASP A 107 8.02 -4.95 13.60
C ASP A 107 6.54 -4.60 13.84
N GLU A 108 6.25 -3.50 14.52
CA GLU A 108 4.91 -2.95 14.65
C GLU A 108 4.34 -2.52 13.28
N MET A 109 5.11 -1.77 12.48
CA MET A 109 4.70 -1.42 11.12
C MET A 109 4.44 -2.66 10.25
N LYS A 110 5.26 -3.71 10.36
CA LYS A 110 5.01 -4.98 9.67
C LYS A 110 3.73 -5.66 10.15
N ALA A 111 3.43 -5.63 11.44
CA ALA A 111 2.19 -6.19 11.97
C ALA A 111 0.97 -5.47 11.38
N ASN A 112 0.96 -4.15 11.43
CA ASN A 112 -0.08 -3.31 10.84
C ASN A 112 -0.26 -3.56 9.34
N TYR A 113 0.84 -3.68 8.59
CA TYR A 113 0.80 -4.03 7.17
C TYR A 113 0.18 -5.42 6.92
N ARG A 114 0.53 -6.44 7.71
CA ARG A 114 -0.03 -7.79 7.56
C ARG A 114 -1.53 -7.79 7.80
N ASP A 115 -1.98 -7.07 8.82
CA ASP A 115 -3.40 -6.98 9.14
C ASP A 115 -4.17 -6.22 8.05
N LEU A 116 -3.62 -5.11 7.57
CA LEU A 116 -4.16 -4.35 6.44
C LEU A 116 -4.29 -5.19 5.17
N ALA A 117 -3.24 -5.92 4.79
CA ALA A 117 -3.23 -6.77 3.61
C ALA A 117 -4.23 -7.93 3.74
N ARG A 118 -4.39 -8.49 4.95
CA ARG A 118 -5.38 -9.54 5.23
C ARG A 118 -6.80 -9.01 5.03
N GLU A 119 -7.12 -7.87 5.64
CA GLU A 119 -8.44 -7.25 5.53
C GLU A 119 -8.79 -6.87 4.09
N LEU A 120 -7.84 -6.28 3.35
CA LEU A 120 -8.02 -5.99 1.92
C LEU A 120 -8.26 -7.26 1.11
N SER A 121 -7.56 -8.36 1.42
CA SER A 121 -7.76 -9.63 0.71
C SER A 121 -9.17 -10.20 0.92
N ILE A 122 -9.72 -10.03 2.12
CA ILE A 122 -11.08 -10.45 2.44
C ILE A 122 -12.09 -9.62 1.62
N ILE A 123 -11.94 -8.29 1.60
CA ILE A 123 -12.85 -7.38 0.90
C ILE A 123 -12.76 -7.55 -0.63
N MET A 124 -11.57 -7.78 -1.16
CA MET A 124 -11.34 -7.95 -2.60
C MET A 124 -11.68 -9.36 -3.10
N HIS A 125 -11.96 -10.30 -2.19
CA HIS A 125 -12.09 -11.74 -2.49
C HIS A 125 -10.91 -12.31 -3.30
N GLU A 126 -9.72 -11.73 -3.12
CA GLU A 126 -8.47 -12.08 -3.80
C GLU A 126 -7.32 -12.01 -2.80
N GLN A 127 -6.35 -12.93 -2.88
CA GLN A 127 -5.18 -12.86 -2.02
C GLN A 127 -4.20 -11.77 -2.49
N VAL A 128 -4.12 -10.67 -1.75
CA VAL A 128 -3.22 -9.55 -2.04
C VAL A 128 -1.91 -9.74 -1.29
N GLY A 129 -0.79 -9.60 -2.00
CA GLY A 129 0.51 -10.16 -1.60
C GLY A 129 1.14 -9.61 -0.31
N ALA A 130 0.89 -10.27 0.82
CA ALA A 130 1.87 -10.37 1.92
C ALA A 130 2.90 -11.49 1.67
N PHE A 131 2.53 -12.49 0.86
CA PHE A 131 3.33 -13.69 0.60
C PHE A 131 4.53 -13.48 -0.32
N ARG A 132 4.46 -12.58 -1.31
CA ARG A 132 5.62 -12.29 -2.20
C ARG A 132 6.78 -11.66 -1.44
N PHE A 133 6.51 -10.90 -0.38
CA PHE A 133 7.55 -10.26 0.43
C PHE A 133 8.30 -11.26 1.34
N MET A 134 7.57 -12.20 1.95
CA MET A 134 8.17 -13.32 2.69
C MET A 134 8.96 -14.26 1.77
N ALA A 135 8.41 -14.59 0.59
CA ALA A 135 9.10 -15.39 -0.42
C ALA A 135 10.37 -14.70 -0.94
N TRP A 136 10.32 -13.38 -1.18
CA TRP A 136 11.50 -12.59 -1.53
C TRP A 136 12.54 -12.60 -0.42
N LYS A 137 12.16 -12.47 0.86
CA LYS A 137 13.10 -12.62 1.98
C LYS A 137 13.76 -14.01 2.01
N VAL A 138 12.97 -15.06 1.78
CA VAL A 138 13.49 -16.43 1.72
C VAL A 138 14.42 -16.63 0.50
N GLN A 139 14.12 -16.04 -0.65
CA GLN A 139 14.96 -16.13 -1.86
C GLN A 139 16.23 -15.30 -1.76
N VAL A 140 16.17 -14.09 -1.18
CA VAL A 140 17.33 -13.21 -0.94
C VAL A 140 18.26 -13.80 0.12
N SER A 141 17.73 -14.33 1.23
CA SER A 141 18.54 -15.07 2.22
C SER A 141 19.15 -16.36 1.66
N LYS A 142 18.59 -16.90 0.56
CA LYS A 142 19.13 -18.07 -0.18
C LYS A 142 20.02 -17.68 -1.37
N GLY A 143 20.30 -16.39 -1.59
CA GLY A 143 21.21 -15.92 -2.64
C GLY A 143 20.67 -15.97 -4.07
N ASN A 144 19.38 -16.23 -4.30
CA ASN A 144 18.81 -16.27 -5.65
C ASN A 144 18.32 -14.88 -6.07
N MET A 145 19.13 -14.19 -6.87
CA MET A 145 18.87 -12.83 -7.36
C MET A 145 18.26 -12.78 -8.78
N SER A 146 17.89 -13.94 -9.36
CA SER A 146 17.56 -14.07 -10.78
C SER A 146 16.10 -13.84 -11.18
N ASP A 147 15.15 -13.73 -10.25
CA ASP A 147 13.72 -13.59 -10.59
C ASP A 147 13.23 -12.14 -10.51
N ALA A 148 13.99 -11.22 -11.10
CA ALA A 148 13.70 -9.79 -11.14
C ALA A 148 13.16 -9.35 -12.51
N ILE A 149 11.97 -9.85 -12.91
CA ILE A 149 11.06 -9.20 -13.88
C ILE A 149 9.63 -9.43 -13.41
#